data_AF-S7QGH6-F1
#
_entry.id   AF-S7QGH6-F1
#
_cell.length_a   1.000
_cell.length_b   1.000
_cell.length_c   1.000
_cell.angle_alpha   90.00
_cell.angle_beta   90.00
_cell.angle_gamma   90.00
#
_symmetry.space_group_name_H-M   'P 1'
#
loop_
_entity.id
_entity.type
_entity.pdbx_description
1 polymer ?
#
loop_
_entity_poly.entity_id
_entity_poly.type
_entity_poly.pdbx_seq_one_letter_code
_entity_poly.pdbx_strand_id
1 'polypeptide(L)'
;MFVSTSAATAATFTGLYGAFSRRIAHPGLLAGSAALNSGLAAAVFFSAREYVISPLLLSTMTGKQCDRRRRELETRRLSKSTGEPVPSGREQLSWSDMRSHKMLDTTLSGAFTGGILNAWKRGRAGVLPGITTGTILCGLLQLGYNEFFVQRLKYISRRLRESETTGSQPPVQAPRPTETLLPRDDPGPSEPRQSFSERILGLFGFSKIPDDVFLERLRQERDAYLRRIRRLEAQIEEDKRQKPSEA
;
A
#
# COMPACT_ATOMS: atom_id res chain seq x y z
N MET A 1 4.96 10.93 11.46
CA MET A 1 3.77 10.42 10.72
C MET A 1 3.50 8.95 10.98
N PHE A 2 4.48 8.04 10.80
CA PHE A 2 4.27 6.59 10.96
C PHE A 2 3.79 6.13 12.35
N VAL A 3 4.31 6.74 13.43
CA VAL A 3 3.90 6.41 14.82
C VAL A 3 2.42 6.76 15.07
N SER A 4 1.97 7.92 14.59
CA SER A 4 0.59 8.36 14.74
C SER A 4 -0.38 7.45 13.97
N THR A 5 0.00 7.00 12.78
CA THR A 5 -0.82 6.07 11.99
C THR A 5 -0.93 4.69 12.65
N SER A 6 0.16 4.16 13.23
CA SER A 6 0.11 2.86 13.92
C SER A 6 -0.70 2.90 15.21
N ALA A 7 -0.61 4.00 15.97
CA ALA A 7 -1.42 4.16 17.18
C ALA A 7 -2.91 4.26 16.85
N ALA A 8 -3.26 5.02 15.79
CA ALA A 8 -4.64 5.15 15.34
C ALA A 8 -5.22 3.81 14.83
N THR A 9 -4.48 3.04 14.04
CA THR A 9 -4.97 1.74 13.55
C THR A 9 -5.19 0.76 14.69
N ALA A 10 -4.24 0.65 15.62
CA ALA A 10 -4.38 -0.22 16.79
C ALA A 10 -5.60 0.17 17.64
N ALA A 11 -5.77 1.46 17.93
CA ALA A 11 -6.93 1.98 18.67
C ALA A 11 -8.24 1.59 17.99
N THR A 12 -8.32 1.73 16.66
CA THR A 12 -9.51 1.39 15.87
C THR A 12 -9.81 -0.11 15.93
N PHE A 13 -8.81 -0.99 15.73
CA PHE A 13 -9.02 -2.43 15.81
C PHE A 13 -9.42 -2.90 17.20
N THR A 14 -8.77 -2.39 18.25
CA THR A 14 -9.14 -2.70 19.64
C THR A 14 -10.53 -2.16 19.99
N GLY A 15 -10.88 -0.96 19.51
CA GLY A 15 -12.21 -0.38 19.67
C GLY A 15 -13.30 -1.21 19.00
N LEU A 16 -13.09 -1.63 17.73
CA LEU A 16 -14.01 -2.54 17.04
C LEU A 16 -14.14 -3.88 17.76
N TYR A 17 -13.02 -4.49 18.16
CA TYR A 17 -13.05 -5.75 18.88
C TYR A 17 -13.81 -5.64 20.21
N GLY A 18 -13.61 -4.53 20.93
CA GLY A 18 -14.34 -4.20 22.15
C GLY A 18 -15.83 -4.01 21.93
N ALA A 19 -16.22 -3.35 20.83
CA ALA A 19 -17.62 -3.16 20.46
C ALA A 19 -18.32 -4.47 20.08
N PHE A 20 -17.62 -5.38 19.39
CA PHE A 20 -18.15 -6.70 19.03
C PHE A 20 -18.19 -7.67 20.22
N SER A 21 -17.26 -7.54 21.16
CA SER A 21 -17.17 -8.40 22.34
C SER A 21 -18.08 -7.88 23.45
N ARG A 22 -19.33 -8.38 23.51
CA ARG A 22 -20.37 -7.97 24.49
C ARG A 22 -20.01 -8.09 25.99
N ARG A 23 -18.81 -8.55 26.34
CA ARG A 23 -18.37 -8.81 27.72
C ARG A 23 -17.50 -7.70 28.33
N ILE A 24 -17.19 -6.64 27.59
CA ILE A 24 -16.25 -5.61 28.04
C ILE A 24 -17.03 -4.36 28.51
N ALA A 25 -16.98 -4.08 29.81
CA ALA A 25 -17.71 -2.96 30.43
C ALA A 25 -17.18 -1.56 30.00
N HIS A 26 -15.90 -1.46 29.61
CA HIS A 26 -15.25 -0.18 29.28
C HIS A 26 -14.36 -0.27 28.03
N PRO A 27 -14.94 -0.34 26.81
CA PRO A 27 -14.17 -0.46 25.57
C PRO A 27 -13.25 0.74 25.32
N GLY A 28 -13.63 1.95 25.78
CA GLY A 28 -12.83 3.17 25.62
C GLY A 28 -11.48 3.13 26.34
N LEU A 29 -11.43 2.63 27.57
CA LEU A 29 -10.17 2.51 28.33
C LEU A 29 -9.23 1.45 27.72
N LEU A 30 -9.80 0.36 27.20
CA LEU A 30 -9.01 -0.64 26.48
C LEU A 30 -8.46 -0.08 25.16
N ALA A 31 -9.27 0.65 24.39
CA ALA A 31 -8.80 1.30 23.17
C ALA A 31 -7.70 2.33 23.45
N GLY A 32 -7.85 3.15 24.49
CA GLY A 32 -6.85 4.14 24.89
C GLY A 32 -5.53 3.51 25.36
N SER A 33 -5.58 2.48 26.20
CA SER A 33 -4.38 1.77 26.65
C SER A 33 -3.71 1.01 25.50
N ALA A 34 -4.47 0.43 24.57
CA ALA A 34 -3.93 -0.17 23.36
C ALA A 34 -3.27 0.88 22.45
N ALA A 35 -3.87 2.06 22.28
CA ALA A 35 -3.30 3.16 21.51
C ALA A 35 -1.95 3.63 22.09
N LEU A 36 -1.87 3.79 23.42
CA LEU A 36 -0.64 4.18 24.10
C LEU A 36 0.44 3.10 24.00
N ASN A 37 0.10 1.84 24.29
CA ASN A 37 1.04 0.73 24.22
C ASN A 37 1.57 0.50 22.80
N SER A 38 0.69 0.59 21.79
CA SER A 38 1.08 0.48 20.38
C SER A 38 1.88 1.69 19.90
N GLY A 39 1.53 2.90 20.34
CA GLY A 39 2.29 4.11 20.07
C GLY A 39 3.72 4.03 20.60
N LEU A 40 3.89 3.59 21.85
CA LEU A 40 5.21 3.41 22.46
C LEU A 40 6.01 2.31 21.76
N ALA A 41 5.39 1.15 21.50
CA ALA A 41 6.03 0.07 20.76
C ALA A 41 6.47 0.50 19.36
N ALA A 42 5.62 1.24 18.63
CA ALA A 42 5.94 1.78 17.32
C ALA A 42 7.07 2.82 17.40
N ALA A 43 7.05 3.72 18.40
CA ALA A 43 8.11 4.70 18.59
C ALA A 43 9.47 4.03 18.81
N VAL A 44 9.54 3.01 19.68
CA VAL A 44 10.77 2.23 19.92
C VAL A 44 11.20 1.52 18.63
N PHE A 45 10.27 0.86 17.94
CA PHE A 45 10.55 0.17 16.68
C PHE A 45 11.11 1.10 15.61
N PHE A 46 10.43 2.19 15.31
CA PHE A 46 10.88 3.11 14.25
C PHE A 46 12.18 3.81 14.63
N SER A 47 12.39 4.13 15.92
CA SER A 47 13.64 4.75 16.37
C SER A 47 14.81 3.78 16.27
N ALA A 48 14.65 2.53 16.73
CA ALA A 48 15.68 1.50 16.62
C ALA A 48 16.01 1.22 15.15
N ARG A 49 15.00 1.12 14.29
CA ARG A 49 15.18 0.93 12.86
C ARG A 49 16.00 2.03 12.21
N GLU A 50 15.67 3.29 12.48
CA GLU A 50 16.26 4.44 11.80
C GLU A 50 17.65 4.76 12.34
N TYR A 51 17.82 4.74 13.66
CA TYR A 51 19.05 5.23 14.30
C TYR A 51 20.06 4.14 14.66
N VAL A 52 19.62 2.89 14.84
CA VAL A 52 20.53 1.80 15.23
C VAL A 52 20.76 0.86 14.06
N ILE A 53 19.68 0.34 13.48
CA ILE A 53 19.75 -0.78 12.53
C ILE A 53 20.12 -0.30 11.14
N SER A 54 19.52 0.79 10.65
CA SER A 54 19.82 1.28 9.31
C SER A 54 21.30 1.65 9.13
N PRO A 55 21.95 2.39 10.06
CA PRO A 55 23.38 2.67 9.96
C PRO A 55 24.22 1.39 10.09
N LEU A 56 23.85 0.49 11.01
CA LEU A 56 24.60 -0.75 11.23
C LEU A 56 24.57 -1.67 10.01
N LEU A 57 23.42 -1.81 9.35
CA LEU A 57 23.30 -2.58 8.11
C LEU A 57 24.05 -1.94 6.94
N LEU A 58 24.02 -0.61 6.84
CA LEU A 58 24.80 0.11 5.83
C LEU A 58 26.31 -0.07 6.04
N SER A 59 26.75 -0.20 7.30
CA SER A 59 28.16 -0.40 7.63
C SER A 59 28.65 -1.84 7.48
N THR A 60 27.79 -2.83 7.70
CA THR A 60 28.18 -4.25 7.78
C THR A 60 27.90 -5.04 6.51
N MET A 61 26.89 -4.67 5.70
CA MET A 61 26.59 -5.38 4.46
C MET A 61 27.26 -4.72 3.25
N THR A 62 28.24 -5.39 2.66
CA THR A 62 28.89 -5.02 1.38
C THR A 62 28.12 -5.50 0.13
N GLY A 63 26.81 -5.75 0.26
CA GLY A 63 26.01 -6.32 -0.82
C GLY A 63 25.48 -5.29 -1.83
N LYS A 64 25.15 -5.76 -3.05
CA LYS A 64 24.52 -4.96 -4.13
C LYS A 64 23.29 -4.16 -3.67
N GLN A 65 22.52 -4.71 -2.72
CA GLN A 65 21.35 -4.05 -2.14
C GLN A 65 21.73 -2.83 -1.27
N CYS A 66 22.88 -2.91 -0.60
CA CYS A 66 23.41 -1.83 0.23
C CYS A 66 23.93 -0.69 -0.64
N ASP A 67 24.71 -1.00 -1.68
CA ASP A 67 25.18 -0.03 -2.67
C ASP A 67 24.02 0.73 -3.30
N ARG A 68 22.95 0.00 -3.62
CA ARG A 68 21.74 0.59 -4.17
C ARG A 68 21.05 1.52 -3.19
N ARG A 69 20.91 1.12 -1.91
CA ARG A 69 20.31 1.97 -0.88
C ARG A 69 21.16 3.23 -0.63
N ARG A 70 22.48 3.09 -0.68
CA ARG A 70 23.42 4.22 -0.60
C ARG A 70 23.18 5.20 -1.75
N ARG A 71 23.07 4.71 -2.98
CA ARG A 71 22.71 5.52 -4.15
C ARG A 71 21.34 6.20 -3.99
N GLU A 72 20.32 5.51 -3.48
CA GLU A 72 18.99 6.11 -3.23
C GLU A 72 19.05 7.24 -2.18
N LEU A 73 19.85 7.08 -1.13
CA LEU A 73 20.02 8.12 -0.12
C LEU A 73 20.80 9.32 -0.67
N GLU A 74 21.83 9.08 -1.47
CA GLU A 74 22.59 10.12 -2.16
C GLU A 74 21.69 10.89 -3.15
N THR A 75 20.87 10.21 -3.95
CA THR A 75 19.93 10.88 -4.86
C THR A 75 18.85 11.65 -4.13
N ARG A 76 18.34 11.16 -2.98
CA ARG A 76 17.42 11.93 -2.13
C ARG A 76 18.07 13.18 -1.53
N ARG A 77 19.32 13.08 -1.09
CA ARG A 77 20.07 14.24 -0.56
C ARG A 77 20.29 15.27 -1.66
N LEU A 78 20.71 14.82 -2.85
CA LEU A 78 20.90 15.67 -4.03
C LEU A 78 19.59 16.32 -4.49
N SER A 79 18.50 15.56 -4.57
CA SER A 79 17.19 16.11 -4.92
C SER A 79 16.74 17.17 -3.93
N LYS A 80 17.00 16.97 -2.62
CA LYS A 80 16.69 17.95 -1.59
C LYS A 80 17.58 19.20 -1.66
N SER A 81 18.86 19.06 -2.03
CA SER A 81 19.78 20.20 -2.13
C SER A 81 19.59 21.00 -3.42
N THR A 82 19.34 20.31 -4.54
CA THR A 82 19.33 20.90 -5.88
C THR A 82 17.92 21.34 -6.30
N GLY A 83 16.86 20.80 -5.69
CA GLY A 83 15.47 21.06 -6.07
C GLY A 83 15.06 20.41 -7.39
N GLU A 84 16.02 19.89 -8.16
CA GLU A 84 15.78 19.23 -9.44
C GLU A 84 15.25 17.80 -9.27
N PRO A 85 14.23 17.41 -10.06
CA PRO A 85 13.76 16.04 -10.11
C PRO A 85 14.83 15.16 -10.76
N VAL A 86 15.49 14.32 -9.96
CA VAL A 86 16.48 13.37 -10.47
C VAL A 86 15.79 12.42 -11.46
N PRO A 87 16.27 12.30 -12.72
CA PRO A 87 15.69 11.41 -13.70
C PRO A 87 15.71 10.00 -13.12
N SER A 88 14.52 9.48 -12.86
CA SER A 88 14.32 8.14 -12.34
C SER A 88 14.64 7.16 -13.46
N GLY A 89 15.93 6.95 -13.72
CA GLY A 89 16.39 5.82 -14.52
C GLY A 89 15.80 4.58 -13.86
N ARG A 90 14.73 4.04 -14.45
CA ARG A 90 14.01 2.89 -13.94
C ARG A 90 14.94 1.69 -14.06
N GLU A 91 15.81 1.53 -13.08
CA GLU A 91 16.46 0.27 -12.84
C GLU A 91 15.32 -0.72 -12.55
N GLN A 92 15.02 -1.59 -13.52
CA GLN A 92 13.96 -2.57 -13.39
C GLN A 92 14.33 -3.50 -12.23
N LEU A 93 13.76 -3.22 -11.08
CA LEU A 93 13.84 -4.07 -9.90
C LEU A 93 13.43 -5.49 -10.28
N SER A 94 14.30 -6.45 -10.00
CA SER A 94 13.89 -7.85 -10.00
C SER A 94 12.74 -8.03 -9.01
N TRP A 95 11.73 -8.80 -9.39
CA TRP A 95 10.61 -9.15 -8.51
C TRP A 95 11.08 -9.79 -7.20
N SER A 96 12.22 -10.49 -7.22
CA SER A 96 12.82 -11.06 -6.01
C SER A 96 13.32 -9.98 -5.05
N ASP A 97 13.96 -8.93 -5.57
CA ASP A 97 14.42 -7.81 -4.77
C ASP A 97 13.25 -7.03 -4.17
N MET A 98 12.13 -6.91 -4.91
CA MET A 98 10.92 -6.29 -4.37
C MET A 98 10.33 -7.06 -3.18
N ARG A 99 10.38 -8.40 -3.21
CA ARG A 99 9.86 -9.23 -2.11
C ARG A 99 10.73 -9.16 -0.85
N SER A 100 12.05 -9.09 -1.03
CA SER A 100 13.01 -9.02 0.10
C SER A 100 13.26 -7.59 0.59
N HIS A 101 12.71 -6.59 -0.11
CA HIS A 101 12.92 -5.19 0.21
C HIS A 101 12.55 -4.89 1.67
N LYS A 102 13.53 -4.38 2.43
CA LYS A 102 13.41 -3.97 3.84
C LYS A 102 13.04 -5.10 4.82
N MET A 103 13.07 -6.37 4.42
CA MET A 103 12.74 -7.47 5.33
C MET A 103 13.72 -7.55 6.49
N LEU A 104 15.01 -7.48 6.22
CA LEU A 104 16.05 -7.64 7.24
C LEU A 104 15.99 -6.50 8.28
N ASP A 105 15.91 -5.24 7.85
CA ASP A 105 15.71 -4.09 8.74
C ASP A 105 14.51 -4.27 9.67
N THR A 106 13.36 -4.66 9.11
CA THR A 106 12.11 -4.81 9.86
C THR A 106 12.22 -5.96 10.85
N THR A 107 12.85 -7.08 10.46
CA THR A 107 13.07 -8.23 11.32
C THR A 107 14.01 -7.92 12.49
N LEU A 108 15.15 -7.29 12.24
CA LEU A 108 16.08 -6.87 13.30
C LEU A 108 15.45 -5.83 14.22
N SER A 109 14.64 -4.92 13.67
CA SER A 109 13.95 -3.92 14.47
C SER A 109 12.88 -4.55 15.34
N GLY A 110 12.17 -5.54 14.80
CA GLY A 110 11.22 -6.36 15.54
C GLY A 110 11.89 -7.12 16.66
N ALA A 111 13.04 -7.74 16.39
CA ALA A 111 13.87 -8.43 17.36
C ALA A 111 14.26 -7.51 18.53
N PHE A 112 14.83 -6.36 18.21
CA PHE A 112 15.28 -5.38 19.20
C PHE A 112 14.11 -4.84 20.04
N THR A 113 13.03 -4.43 19.39
CA THR A 113 11.84 -3.89 20.05
C THR A 113 11.16 -4.93 20.93
N GLY A 114 10.96 -6.14 20.40
CA GLY A 114 10.37 -7.25 21.15
C GLY A 114 11.21 -7.63 22.36
N GLY A 115 12.55 -7.62 22.21
CA GLY A 115 13.49 -7.80 23.30
C GLY A 115 13.32 -6.76 24.41
N ILE A 116 13.32 -5.46 24.07
CA ILE A 116 13.15 -4.37 25.04
C ILE A 116 11.79 -4.44 25.74
N LEU A 117 10.70 -4.60 24.98
CA LEU A 117 9.35 -4.60 25.55
C LEU A 117 9.12 -5.78 26.48
N ASN A 118 9.57 -6.99 26.12
CA ASN A 118 9.46 -8.13 27.03
C ASN A 118 10.46 -8.06 28.18
N ALA A 119 11.64 -7.46 28.00
CA ALA A 119 12.57 -7.22 29.09
C ALA A 119 11.98 -6.28 30.14
N TRP A 120 11.28 -5.24 29.69
CA TRP A 120 10.60 -4.31 30.58
C TRP A 120 9.46 -4.97 31.35
N LYS A 121 8.68 -5.85 30.70
CA LYS A 121 7.53 -6.52 31.33
C LYS A 121 7.89 -7.72 32.22
N ARG A 122 8.89 -8.51 31.82
CA ARG A 122 9.23 -9.81 32.45
C ARG A 122 10.68 -9.90 32.94
N GLY A 123 11.41 -8.79 32.94
CA GLY A 123 12.84 -8.75 33.31
C GLY A 123 13.73 -9.43 32.28
N ARG A 124 14.97 -9.75 32.67
CA ARG A 124 16.00 -10.33 31.77
C ARG A 124 15.56 -11.65 31.11
N ALA A 125 14.75 -12.45 31.80
CA ALA A 125 14.20 -13.70 31.26
C ALA A 125 13.25 -13.48 30.07
N GLY A 126 12.67 -12.28 29.91
CA GLY A 126 11.79 -11.92 28.81
C GLY A 126 12.51 -11.56 27.50
N VAL A 127 13.81 -11.26 27.53
CA VAL A 127 14.56 -10.75 26.37
C VAL A 127 14.52 -11.73 25.21
N LEU A 128 14.93 -12.98 25.44
CA LEU A 128 15.03 -14.01 24.40
C LEU A 128 13.67 -14.32 23.74
N PRO A 129 12.58 -14.60 24.47
CA PRO A 129 11.28 -14.79 23.84
C PRO A 129 10.75 -13.51 23.18
N GLY A 130 11.12 -12.32 23.66
CA GLY A 130 10.81 -11.05 23.00
C GLY A 130 11.48 -10.90 21.65
N ILE A 131 12.77 -11.22 21.57
CA ILE A 131 13.54 -11.22 20.32
C ILE A 131 12.89 -12.17 19.31
N THR A 132 12.61 -13.42 19.70
CA THR A 132 12.07 -14.42 18.77
C THR A 132 10.67 -14.05 18.28
N THR A 133 9.76 -13.68 19.20
CA THR A 133 8.40 -13.29 18.82
C THR A 133 8.38 -12.02 17.96
N GLY A 134 9.17 -11.00 18.32
CA GLY A 134 9.29 -9.77 17.56
C GLY A 134 9.85 -10.00 16.15
N THR A 135 10.87 -10.85 16.03
CA THR A 135 11.47 -11.28 14.75
C THR A 135 10.43 -11.95 13.85
N ILE A 136 9.74 -12.97 14.36
CA ILE A 136 8.78 -13.76 13.59
C ILE A 136 7.60 -12.90 13.16
N LEU A 137 7.01 -12.15 14.09
CA LEU A 137 5.83 -11.34 13.82
C LEU A 137 6.13 -10.24 12.79
N CYS A 138 7.22 -9.49 12.98
CA CYS A 138 7.61 -8.43 12.04
C CYS A 138 8.03 -8.99 10.68
N GLY A 139 8.71 -10.13 10.65
CA GLY A 139 9.10 -10.81 9.41
C GLY A 139 7.89 -11.26 8.60
N LEU A 140 6.91 -11.90 9.23
CA LEU A 140 5.66 -12.32 8.58
C LEU A 140 4.83 -11.13 8.09
N LEU A 141 4.71 -10.08 8.91
CA LEU A 141 3.97 -8.88 8.53
C LEU A 141 4.61 -8.17 7.33
N GLN A 142 5.94 -8.06 7.32
CA GLN A 142 6.67 -7.47 6.20
C GLN A 142 6.59 -8.32 4.94
N LEU A 143 6.63 -9.65 5.06
CA LEU A 143 6.44 -10.57 3.95
C LEU A 143 5.05 -10.39 3.33
N GLY A 144 4.00 -10.38 4.16
CA GLY A 144 2.63 -10.16 3.70
C GLY A 144 2.45 -8.81 3.00
N TYR A 145 3.01 -7.74 3.57
CA TYR A 145 2.98 -6.41 2.95
C TYR A 145 3.70 -6.38 1.60
N ASN A 146 4.89 -7.00 1.51
CA ASN A 146 5.68 -7.03 0.28
C ASN A 146 4.99 -7.85 -0.81
N GLU A 147 4.38 -9.00 -0.48
CA GLU A 147 3.61 -9.79 -1.43
C GLU A 147 2.36 -9.05 -1.92
N PHE A 148 1.62 -8.41 -1.01
CA PHE A 148 0.47 -7.57 -1.39
C PHE A 148 0.87 -6.44 -2.35
N PHE A 149 2.00 -5.78 -2.06
CA PHE A 149 2.53 -4.73 -2.92
C PHE A 149 2.92 -5.25 -4.31
N VAL A 150 3.60 -6.39 -4.39
CA VAL A 150 3.96 -7.06 -5.65
C VAL A 150 2.71 -7.44 -6.44
N GLN A 151 1.68 -7.99 -5.78
CA GLN A 151 0.41 -8.33 -6.43
C GLN A 151 -0.27 -7.09 -7.00
N ARG A 152 -0.34 -6.00 -6.23
CA ARG A 152 -0.90 -4.72 -6.69
C ARG A 152 -0.12 -4.18 -7.88
N LEU A 153 1.22 -4.21 -7.83
CA LEU A 153 2.03 -3.72 -8.93
C LEU A 153 1.84 -4.57 -10.19
N LYS A 154 1.75 -5.90 -10.05
CA LYS A 154 1.40 -6.80 -11.16
C LYS A 154 0.04 -6.47 -11.74
N TYR A 155 -0.97 -6.27 -10.91
CA TYR A 155 -2.31 -5.88 -11.33
C TYR A 155 -2.31 -4.57 -12.14
N ILE A 156 -1.65 -3.53 -11.62
CA ILE A 156 -1.54 -2.23 -12.31
C ILE A 156 -0.76 -2.38 -13.63
N SER A 157 0.35 -3.11 -13.62
CA SER A 157 1.16 -3.32 -14.83
C SER A 157 0.39 -4.05 -15.93
N ARG A 158 -0.45 -5.03 -15.55
CA ARG A 158 -1.33 -5.73 -16.47
C ARG A 158 -2.39 -4.80 -17.03
N ARG A 159 -3.04 -4.01 -16.18
CA ARG A 159 -4.05 -3.03 -16.61
C ARG A 159 -3.48 -1.99 -17.59
N LEU A 160 -2.27 -1.51 -17.34
CA LEU A 160 -1.59 -0.56 -18.24
C LEU A 160 -1.30 -1.19 -19.60
N ARG A 161 -0.79 -2.44 -19.63
CA ARG A 161 -0.55 -3.17 -20.88
C ARG A 161 -1.83 -3.43 -21.69
N GLU A 162 -2.92 -3.76 -20.99
CA GLU A 162 -4.24 -3.92 -21.62
C GLU A 162 -4.69 -2.59 -22.26
N SER A 163 -4.54 -1.46 -21.56
CA SER A 163 -4.88 -0.13 -22.10
C SER A 163 -4.03 0.26 -23.32
N GLU A 164 -2.72 -0.03 -23.32
CA GLU A 164 -1.84 0.24 -24.47
C GLU A 164 -2.22 -0.59 -25.70
N THR A 165 -2.62 -1.85 -25.48
CA THR A 165 -3.00 -2.77 -26.55
C THR A 165 -4.34 -2.37 -27.18
N THR A 166 -5.32 -1.93 -26.39
CA THR A 166 -6.63 -1.49 -26.90
C THR A 166 -6.56 -0.11 -27.57
N GLY A 167 -5.67 0.78 -27.13
CA GLY A 167 -5.49 2.12 -27.70
C GLY A 167 -4.69 2.15 -29.01
N SER A 168 -3.98 1.08 -29.35
CA SER A 168 -3.12 1.00 -30.55
C SER A 168 -3.72 0.13 -31.66
N GLN A 169 -5.04 -0.05 -31.70
CA GLN A 169 -5.68 -0.51 -32.94
C GLN A 169 -5.54 0.63 -33.96
N PRO A 170 -4.78 0.46 -35.06
CA PRO A 170 -4.77 1.45 -36.12
C PRO A 170 -6.20 1.62 -36.64
N PRO A 171 -6.61 2.84 -37.02
CA PRO A 171 -7.94 3.09 -37.54
C PRO A 171 -8.20 2.14 -38.71
N VAL A 172 -9.22 1.30 -38.52
CA VAL A 172 -9.98 0.54 -39.50
C VAL A 172 -9.56 0.86 -40.94
N GLN A 173 -8.73 -0.02 -41.53
CA GLN A 173 -8.75 -0.16 -42.99
C GLN A 173 -10.12 -0.70 -43.38
N ALA A 174 -10.67 -0.09 -44.44
CA ALA A 174 -12.04 -0.19 -44.93
C ALA A 174 -12.62 -1.62 -45.03
N PRO A 175 -13.97 -1.75 -45.03
CA PRO A 175 -14.64 -3.05 -45.04
C PRO A 175 -14.31 -3.82 -46.32
N ARG A 176 -13.72 -5.01 -46.19
CA ARG A 176 -13.72 -6.01 -47.27
C ARG A 176 -15.07 -6.73 -47.27
N PRO A 177 -15.77 -6.84 -48.41
CA PRO A 177 -17.06 -7.51 -48.48
C PRO A 177 -16.94 -9.02 -48.20
N THR A 178 -17.75 -9.44 -47.25
CA THR A 178 -18.38 -10.74 -47.00
C THR A 178 -18.14 -11.85 -48.03
N GLU A 179 -17.37 -12.87 -47.63
CA GLU A 179 -17.65 -14.25 -48.05
C GLU A 179 -18.37 -14.96 -46.90
N THR A 180 -19.64 -15.25 -47.16
CA THR A 180 -20.55 -16.13 -46.43
C THR A 180 -19.92 -17.52 -46.31
N LEU A 181 -19.85 -18.13 -45.11
CA LEU A 181 -19.94 -19.59 -44.92
C LEU A 181 -20.05 -19.99 -43.43
N LEU A 182 -21.26 -20.49 -43.12
CA LEU A 182 -21.69 -21.50 -42.15
C LEU A 182 -21.82 -21.19 -40.63
N PRO A 183 -22.98 -21.55 -40.02
CA PRO A 183 -23.17 -21.58 -38.57
C PRO A 183 -22.35 -22.72 -37.97
N ARG A 184 -21.41 -22.38 -37.10
CA ARG A 184 -20.68 -23.33 -36.26
C ARG A 184 -21.42 -23.41 -34.94
N ASP A 185 -21.94 -24.59 -34.61
CA ASP A 185 -22.59 -24.89 -33.34
C ASP A 185 -21.70 -24.47 -32.16
N ASP A 186 -22.13 -23.44 -31.44
CA ASP A 186 -21.48 -22.95 -30.23
C ASP A 186 -21.79 -23.92 -29.07
N PRO A 187 -20.77 -24.54 -28.43
CA PRO A 187 -20.97 -25.25 -27.18
C PRO A 187 -21.41 -24.25 -26.12
N GLY A 188 -22.54 -24.54 -25.47
CA GLY A 188 -23.26 -23.65 -24.57
C GLY A 188 -22.42 -22.99 -23.47
N PRO A 189 -22.95 -21.90 -22.86
CA PRO A 189 -22.23 -21.02 -21.95
C PRO A 189 -21.69 -21.81 -20.76
N SER A 190 -20.41 -22.17 -20.82
CA SER A 190 -19.70 -22.75 -19.70
C SER A 190 -19.65 -21.71 -18.59
N GLU A 191 -20.28 -22.03 -17.46
CA GLU A 191 -20.34 -21.15 -16.30
C GLU A 191 -18.92 -20.69 -15.92
N PRO A 192 -18.68 -19.37 -15.79
CA PRO A 192 -17.36 -18.85 -15.50
C PRO A 192 -16.88 -19.41 -14.15
N ARG A 193 -15.78 -20.17 -14.19
CA ARG A 193 -15.11 -20.69 -12.99
C ARG A 193 -14.80 -19.53 -12.05
N GLN A 194 -15.57 -19.46 -10.96
CA GLN A 194 -15.37 -18.45 -9.92
C GLN A 194 -13.94 -18.49 -9.40
N SER A 195 -13.29 -17.34 -9.38
CA SER A 195 -11.91 -17.20 -8.92
C SER A 195 -11.83 -17.52 -7.43
N PHE A 196 -10.77 -18.18 -6.99
CA PHE A 196 -10.56 -18.53 -5.57
C PHE A 196 -10.69 -17.31 -4.63
N SER A 197 -10.34 -16.12 -5.15
CA SER A 197 -10.54 -14.84 -4.46
C SER A 197 -12.01 -14.50 -4.21
N GLU A 198 -12.92 -14.81 -5.14
CA GLU A 198 -14.36 -14.56 -4.99
C GLU A 198 -14.96 -15.44 -3.88
N ARG A 199 -14.45 -16.67 -3.72
CA ARG A 199 -14.85 -17.56 -2.62
C ARG A 199 -14.39 -17.05 -1.26
N ILE A 200 -13.17 -16.52 -1.16
CA ILE A 200 -12.67 -15.92 0.08
C ILE A 200 -13.45 -14.64 0.40
N LEU A 201 -13.67 -13.76 -0.58
CA LEU A 201 -14.44 -12.52 -0.39
C LEU A 201 -15.89 -12.81 0.05
N GLY A 202 -16.50 -13.85 -0.51
CA GLY A 202 -17.83 -14.33 -0.08
C GLY A 202 -17.85 -14.77 1.38
N LEU A 203 -16.79 -15.39 1.89
CA LEU A 203 -16.68 -15.80 3.30
C LEU A 203 -16.66 -14.59 4.25
N PHE A 204 -16.15 -13.45 3.80
CA PHE A 204 -16.14 -12.19 4.57
C PHE A 204 -17.39 -11.33 4.32
N GLY A 205 -18.39 -11.84 3.59
CA GLY A 205 -19.62 -11.11 3.29
C GLY A 205 -19.47 -9.99 2.25
N PHE A 206 -18.34 -9.94 1.53
CA PHE A 206 -18.16 -9.01 0.43
C PHE A 206 -18.80 -9.59 -0.83
N SER A 207 -20.02 -9.15 -1.14
CA SER A 207 -20.64 -9.43 -2.43
C SER A 207 -19.99 -8.58 -3.53
N LYS A 208 -19.79 -9.17 -4.71
CA LYS A 208 -19.35 -8.44 -5.90
C LYS A 208 -20.42 -7.40 -6.22
N ILE A 209 -20.04 -6.12 -6.21
CA ILE A 209 -20.94 -5.05 -6.62
C ILE A 209 -21.30 -5.31 -8.09
N PRO A 210 -22.59 -5.38 -8.44
CA PRO A 210 -22.99 -5.59 -9.82
C PRO A 210 -22.41 -4.49 -10.71
N ASP A 211 -22.00 -4.84 -11.92
CA ASP A 211 -21.28 -3.94 -12.82
C ASP A 211 -22.07 -2.65 -13.08
N ASP A 212 -23.40 -2.74 -13.14
CA ASP A 212 -24.29 -1.58 -13.31
C ASP A 212 -24.17 -0.57 -12.16
N VAL A 213 -24.16 -1.07 -10.90
CA VAL A 213 -24.01 -0.23 -9.70
C VAL A 213 -22.61 0.38 -9.64
N PHE A 214 -21.60 -0.34 -10.11
CA PHE A 214 -20.25 0.19 -10.22
C PHE A 214 -20.15 1.30 -11.26
N LEU A 215 -20.76 1.12 -12.43
CA LEU A 215 -20.82 2.13 -13.48
C LEU A 215 -21.60 3.38 -13.04
N GLU A 216 -22.70 3.21 -12.31
CA GLU A 216 -23.44 4.33 -11.72
C GLU A 216 -22.58 5.11 -10.71
N ARG A 217 -21.84 4.43 -9.83
CA ARG A 217 -20.90 5.09 -8.92
C ARG A 217 -19.82 5.87 -9.67
N LEU A 218 -19.24 5.30 -10.72
CA LEU A 218 -18.24 6.00 -11.53
C LEU A 218 -18.81 7.24 -12.23
N ARG A 219 -20.05 7.17 -12.73
CA ARG A 219 -20.74 8.34 -13.29
C ARG A 219 -20.97 9.41 -12.23
N GLN A 220 -21.42 9.03 -11.04
CA GLN A 220 -21.61 9.96 -9.92
C GLN A 220 -20.30 10.64 -9.49
N GLU A 221 -19.19 9.88 -9.41
CA GLU A 221 -17.88 10.44 -9.10
C GLU A 221 -17.42 11.42 -10.20
N ARG A 222 -17.54 11.05 -11.47
CA ARG A 222 -17.23 11.91 -12.61
C ARG A 222 -17.99 13.24 -12.53
N ASP A 223 -19.30 13.18 -12.28
CA ASP A 223 -20.14 14.38 -12.19
C ASP A 223 -19.82 15.23 -10.96
N ALA A 224 -19.40 14.62 -9.85
CA ALA A 224 -18.90 15.33 -8.69
C ALA A 224 -17.59 16.08 -9.00
N TYR A 225 -16.64 15.44 -9.70
CA TYR A 225 -15.40 16.09 -10.12
C TYR A 225 -15.65 17.21 -11.14
N LEU A 226 -16.51 17.01 -12.13
CA LEU A 226 -16.87 18.05 -13.10
C LEU A 226 -17.50 19.27 -12.42
N ARG A 227 -18.37 19.05 -11.41
CA ARG A 227 -18.90 20.16 -10.60
C ARG A 227 -17.81 20.90 -9.83
N ARG A 228 -16.82 20.19 -9.30
CA ARG A 228 -15.70 20.80 -8.58
C ARG A 228 -14.78 21.60 -9.50
N ILE A 229 -14.53 21.10 -10.71
CA ILE A 229 -13.74 21.81 -11.74
C ILE A 229 -14.44 23.12 -12.10
N ARG A 230 -15.73 23.09 -12.43
CA ARG A 230 -16.49 24.31 -12.77
C ARG A 230 -16.46 25.36 -11.65
N ARG A 231 -16.54 24.93 -10.38
CA ARG A 231 -16.42 25.84 -9.23
C ARG A 231 -15.04 26.50 -9.15
N LEU A 232 -13.98 25.73 -9.37
CA LEU A 232 -12.61 26.24 -9.37
C LEU A 232 -12.37 27.18 -10.56
N GLU A 233 -12.89 26.86 -11.73
CA GLU A 233 -12.81 27.73 -12.92
C GLU A 233 -13.52 29.07 -12.69
N ALA A 234 -14.70 29.07 -12.06
CA ALA A 234 -15.41 30.29 -11.69
C ALA A 234 -14.63 31.13 -10.67
N GLN A 235 -14.04 30.51 -9.65
CA GLN A 235 -13.19 31.21 -8.67
C GLN A 235 -11.97 31.85 -9.33
N ILE A 236 -11.30 31.13 -10.23
CA ILE A 236 -10.15 31.67 -10.98
C ILE A 236 -10.57 32.87 -11.84
N GLU A 237 -11.77 32.86 -12.42
CA GLU A 237 -12.26 33.98 -13.21
C GLU A 237 -12.62 35.21 -12.34
N GLU A 238 -13.22 34.99 -11.17
CA GLU A 238 -13.47 36.05 -10.19
C GLU A 238 -12.17 36.68 -9.67
N ASP A 239 -11.18 35.87 -9.32
CA ASP A 239 -9.85 36.33 -8.87
C ASP A 239 -9.14 37.15 -9.97
N LYS A 240 -9.24 36.72 -11.23
CA LYS A 240 -8.70 37.47 -12.38
C LYS A 240 -9.40 38.81 -12.59
N ARG A 241 -10.72 38.89 -12.34
CA ARG A 241 -11.48 40.15 -12.42
C ARG A 241 -11.20 41.11 -11.27
N GLN A 242 -10.84 40.60 -10.09
CA GLN A 242 -10.52 41.42 -8.92
C GLN A 242 -9.05 41.91 -8.89
N LYS A 243 -8.13 41.21 -9.55
CA LYS A 243 -6.69 41.59 -9.61
C LYS A 243 -6.18 42.44 -10.80
N PRO A 244 -6.98 43.07 -11.69
CA PRO A 244 -6.43 43.81 -12.83
C PRO A 244 -5.83 45.18 -12.48
N SER A 245 -5.83 45.61 -11.21
CA SER A 245 -5.44 46.98 -10.80
C SER A 245 -4.08 47.10 -10.09
N GLU A 246 -3.26 46.05 -10.02
CA GLU A 246 -1.93 46.08 -9.41
C GLU A 246 -0.77 45.96 -10.43
N ALA A 247 -1.07 46.14 -11.73
CA ALA A 247 -0.08 46.16 -12.81
C ALA A 247 0.12 47.59 -13.34
#